data_AF-A0A956AW80-F1
#
_entry.id   AF-A0A956AW80-F1
#
_cell.length_a   1.000
_cell.length_b   1.000
_cell.length_c   1.000
_cell.angle_alpha   90.00
_cell.angle_beta   90.00
_cell.angle_gamma   90.00
#
_symmetry.space_group_name_H-M   'P 1'
#
loop_
_entity.id
_entity.type
_entity.pdbx_description
1 polymer ?
#
loop_
_entity_poly.entity_id
_entity_poly.type
_entity_poly.pdbx_seq_one_letter_code
_entity_poly.pdbx_strand_id
1 'polypeptide(L)'
;SGDRPAGDAAAVADLPDEYGVPTSVLGDAHDVVTGSNAQGRLFANNGNATCNDWTSADGAVGRNGLMCGHSFPRMSAGGRPSRGGASWLSDHPLRGCAPGVNLIQNGPGTGDCIGCSGGYGALYCFAL
;
A
#
# COMPACT_ATOMS: atom_id res chain seq x y z
N SER A 1 21.11 2.10 2.75
CA SER A 1 19.78 2.20 2.12
C SER A 1 18.75 1.88 3.18
N GLY A 2 17.87 2.82 3.54
CA GLY A 2 17.16 2.78 4.82
C GLY A 2 15.68 2.39 4.79
N ASP A 3 15.03 2.37 3.62
CA ASP A 3 13.56 2.36 3.57
C ASP A 3 12.96 0.99 3.20
N ARG A 4 13.77 0.05 2.69
CA ARG A 4 13.34 -1.31 2.33
C ARG A 4 14.13 -2.36 3.13
N PRO A 5 13.44 -3.40 3.66
CA PRO A 5 14.07 -4.56 4.28
C PRO A 5 15.10 -5.24 3.37
N ALA A 6 16.06 -5.93 3.98
CA ALA A 6 16.93 -6.84 3.26
C ALA A 6 16.11 -8.04 2.73
N GLY A 7 16.44 -8.51 1.54
CA GLY A 7 15.75 -9.60 0.87
C GLY A 7 16.34 -9.89 -0.50
N ASP A 8 15.65 -10.73 -1.26
CA ASP A 8 16.01 -11.01 -2.65
C ASP A 8 16.04 -9.72 -3.48
N ALA A 9 17.01 -9.61 -4.39
CA ALA A 9 17.23 -8.38 -5.15
C ALA A 9 16.02 -8.00 -6.03
N ALA A 10 15.28 -8.97 -6.56
CA ALA A 10 14.07 -8.71 -7.32
C ALA A 10 12.96 -8.22 -6.39
N ALA A 11 12.70 -8.93 -5.30
CA ALA A 11 11.63 -8.60 -4.34
C ALA A 11 11.84 -7.28 -3.60
N VAL A 12 13.10 -6.92 -3.32
CA VAL A 12 13.43 -5.64 -2.68
C VAL A 12 13.17 -4.48 -3.61
N ALA A 13 13.31 -4.62 -4.93
CA ALA A 13 13.02 -3.52 -5.86
C ALA A 13 11.54 -3.45 -6.22
N ASP A 14 10.89 -4.60 -6.41
CA ASP A 14 9.51 -4.74 -6.83
C ASP A 14 8.96 -6.05 -6.30
N LEU A 15 7.92 -5.99 -5.48
CA LEU A 15 7.30 -7.21 -4.95
C LEU A 15 6.77 -8.05 -6.13
N PRO A 16 7.10 -9.35 -6.19
CA PRO A 16 6.55 -10.22 -7.21
C PRO A 16 5.14 -10.72 -6.81
N ASP A 17 4.36 -11.11 -7.81
CA ASP A 17 3.20 -11.97 -7.63
C ASP A 17 3.62 -13.44 -7.32
N GLU A 18 2.65 -14.34 -7.20
CA GLU A 18 2.88 -15.76 -6.93
C GLU A 18 3.66 -16.51 -8.02
N TYR A 19 3.79 -15.92 -9.21
CA TYR A 19 4.55 -16.46 -10.34
C TYR A 19 5.94 -15.83 -10.49
N GLY A 20 6.31 -14.90 -9.59
CA GLY A 20 7.57 -14.17 -9.68
C GLY A 20 7.52 -12.95 -10.60
N VAL A 21 6.34 -12.57 -11.11
CA VAL A 21 6.18 -11.43 -12.01
C VAL A 21 6.17 -10.13 -11.19
N PRO A 22 7.01 -9.14 -11.52
CA PRO A 22 7.05 -7.87 -10.78
C PRO A 22 5.71 -7.12 -10.86
N THR A 23 5.21 -6.61 -9.74
CA THR A 23 3.91 -5.91 -9.72
C THR A 23 3.88 -4.63 -10.54
N SER A 24 5.02 -3.99 -10.82
CA SER A 24 5.07 -2.80 -11.68
C SER A 24 4.59 -3.03 -13.12
N VAL A 25 4.57 -4.28 -13.59
CA VAL A 25 4.04 -4.61 -14.92
C VAL A 25 2.52 -4.80 -14.94
N LEU A 26 1.87 -4.86 -13.77
CA LEU A 26 0.44 -5.09 -13.62
C LEU A 26 -0.41 -3.80 -13.67
N GLY A 27 0.23 -2.66 -13.93
CA GLY A 27 -0.44 -1.35 -14.00
C GLY A 27 -0.50 -0.67 -12.64
N ASP A 28 -1.71 -0.34 -12.17
CA ASP A 28 -1.92 0.42 -10.92
C ASP A 28 -1.81 -0.46 -9.67
N ALA A 29 -0.89 -1.44 -9.65
CA ALA A 29 -0.64 -2.36 -8.55
C ALA A 29 0.38 -1.82 -7.51
N HIS A 30 0.49 -0.50 -7.43
CA HIS A 30 1.54 0.20 -6.68
C HIS A 30 1.34 0.18 -5.17
N ASP A 31 0.11 0.39 -4.71
CA ASP A 31 -0.21 0.51 -3.28
C ASP A 31 -0.42 -0.87 -2.63
N VAL A 32 0.26 -1.10 -1.52
CA VAL A 32 0.14 -2.30 -0.68
C VAL A 32 -0.61 -1.91 0.57
N VAL A 33 -1.84 -2.40 0.75
CA VAL A 33 -2.62 -2.13 1.96
C VAL A 33 -1.95 -2.81 3.14
N THR A 34 -1.69 -2.06 4.21
CA THR A 34 -1.06 -2.58 5.42
C THR A 34 -1.75 -2.07 6.67
N GLY A 35 -1.59 -2.81 7.77
CA GLY A 35 -1.89 -2.30 9.10
C GLY A 35 -0.62 -1.95 9.88
N SER A 36 0.51 -1.80 9.21
CA SER A 36 1.83 -1.68 9.85
C SER A 36 2.36 -0.25 9.91
N ASN A 37 3.22 0.01 10.88
CA ASN A 37 4.17 1.12 10.87
C ASN A 37 5.42 0.76 10.06
N ALA A 38 6.35 1.72 9.93
CA ALA A 38 7.60 1.54 9.18
C ALA A 38 8.52 0.44 9.73
N GLN A 39 8.30 -0.04 10.97
CA GLN A 39 9.03 -1.14 11.58
C GLN A 39 8.34 -2.50 11.36
N GLY A 40 7.27 -2.56 10.57
CA GLY A 40 6.52 -3.80 10.30
C GLY A 40 5.71 -4.29 11.51
N ARG A 41 5.40 -3.41 12.47
CA ARG A 41 4.53 -3.71 13.62
C ARG A 41 3.16 -3.08 13.42
N LEU A 42 2.13 -3.59 14.08
CA LEU A 42 0.78 -3.02 14.03
C LEU A 42 0.83 -1.51 14.32
N PHE A 43 0.24 -0.72 13.42
CA PHE A 43 0.30 0.75 13.43
C PHE A 43 -0.41 1.33 14.65
N ALA A 44 -1.60 0.82 14.96
CA ALA A 44 -2.34 1.15 16.17
C ALA A 44 -3.10 -0.08 16.68
N ASN A 45 -3.18 -0.23 18.00
CA ASN A 45 -3.90 -1.34 18.64
C ASN A 45 -5.42 -1.08 18.67
N ASN A 46 -6.03 -0.92 17.49
CA ASN A 46 -7.46 -0.81 17.29
C ASN A 46 -7.86 -1.32 15.90
N GLY A 47 -9.13 -1.67 15.73
CA GLY A 47 -9.64 -2.23 14.47
C GLY A 47 -9.50 -1.28 13.26
N ASN A 48 -9.38 0.04 13.44
CA ASN A 48 -9.19 0.94 12.30
C ASN A 48 -7.86 0.70 11.58
N ALA A 49 -6.81 0.25 12.27
CA ALA A 49 -5.52 -0.01 11.64
C ALA A 49 -5.56 -1.19 10.64
N THR A 50 -6.55 -2.08 10.76
CA THR A 50 -6.66 -3.29 9.96
C THR A 50 -8.04 -3.45 9.34
N CYS A 51 -8.88 -2.41 9.23
CA CYS A 51 -10.27 -2.56 8.77
C CYS A 51 -11.06 -3.62 9.55
N ASN A 52 -10.90 -3.65 10.87
CA ASN A 52 -11.40 -4.69 11.78
C ASN A 52 -10.93 -6.08 11.33
N ASP A 53 -9.62 -6.27 11.26
CA ASP A 53 -8.98 -7.52 10.82
C ASP A 53 -9.41 -7.97 9.42
N TRP A 54 -9.47 -6.98 8.53
CA TRP A 54 -9.73 -7.10 7.10
C TRP A 54 -11.16 -7.59 6.79
N THR A 55 -12.10 -7.31 7.70
CA THR A 55 -13.51 -7.73 7.56
C THR A 55 -14.48 -6.59 7.28
N SER A 56 -14.06 -5.33 7.48
CA SER A 56 -14.91 -4.16 7.23
C SER A 56 -14.80 -3.66 5.79
N ALA A 57 -15.96 -3.37 5.18
CA ALA A 57 -16.08 -2.62 3.93
C ALA A 57 -16.68 -1.21 4.14
N ASP A 58 -16.78 -0.75 5.39
CA ASP A 58 -17.27 0.60 5.71
C ASP A 58 -16.14 1.61 5.51
N GLY A 59 -16.39 2.63 4.67
CA GLY A 59 -15.43 3.70 4.41
C GLY A 59 -15.12 4.58 5.62
N ALA A 60 -16.01 4.64 6.62
CA ALA A 60 -15.73 5.34 7.87
C ALA A 60 -14.65 4.63 8.71
N VAL A 61 -14.49 3.31 8.54
CA VAL A 61 -13.45 2.52 9.20
C VAL A 61 -12.12 2.75 8.49
N GLY A 62 -11.05 2.84 9.28
CA GLY A 62 -9.67 2.98 8.77
C GLY A 62 -9.30 4.37 8.26
N ARG A 63 -10.21 5.34 8.27
CA ARG A 63 -9.94 6.72 7.89
C ARG A 63 -8.78 7.30 8.70
N ASN A 64 -7.68 7.65 8.02
CA ASN A 64 -6.42 8.12 8.61
C ASN A 64 -5.70 7.13 9.57
N GLY A 65 -6.18 5.88 9.66
CA GLY A 65 -5.63 4.86 10.57
C GLY A 65 -5.14 3.61 9.84
N LEU A 66 -5.69 3.32 8.67
CA LEU A 66 -5.23 2.28 7.76
C LEU A 66 -4.05 2.82 6.94
N MET A 67 -2.96 2.07 6.87
CA MET A 67 -1.76 2.48 6.15
C MET A 67 -1.67 1.77 4.80
N CYS A 68 -0.90 2.34 3.88
CA CYS A 68 -0.36 1.59 2.76
C CYS A 68 1.14 1.84 2.62
N GLY A 69 1.84 0.87 2.03
CA GLY A 69 3.17 1.02 1.48
C GLY A 69 3.16 0.88 -0.04
N HIS A 70 4.33 0.78 -0.65
CA HIS A 70 4.51 0.69 -2.10
C HIS A 70 5.27 -0.58 -2.51
N SER A 71 4.67 -1.36 -3.42
CA SER A 71 5.24 -2.62 -3.93
C SER A 71 6.52 -2.38 -4.71
N PHE A 72 6.59 -1.27 -5.44
CA PHE A 72 7.78 -0.72 -6.09
C PHE A 72 7.93 0.79 -5.78
N PRO A 73 9.15 1.36 -5.80
CA PRO A 73 9.36 2.78 -5.48
C PRO A 73 8.58 3.73 -6.39
N ARG A 74 8.00 4.78 -5.79
CA ARG A 74 7.46 5.91 -6.54
C ARG A 74 8.51 6.51 -7.46
N MET A 75 8.12 6.78 -8.69
CA MET A 75 8.96 7.51 -9.65
C MET A 75 8.58 8.99 -9.65
N SER A 76 9.57 9.86 -9.51
CA SER A 76 9.46 11.29 -9.74
C SER A 76 9.31 11.60 -11.22
N ALA A 77 8.83 12.81 -11.53
CA ALA A 77 8.84 13.34 -12.90
C ALA A 77 10.23 13.17 -13.53
N GLY A 78 10.29 12.52 -14.70
CA GLY A 78 11.55 12.17 -15.38
C GLY A 78 12.10 10.77 -15.06
N GLY A 79 11.32 9.89 -14.41
CA GLY A 79 11.65 8.47 -14.27
C GLY A 79 12.75 8.14 -13.26
N ARG A 80 12.99 9.03 -12.29
CA ARG A 80 13.94 8.80 -11.20
C ARG A 80 13.19 8.37 -9.94
N PRO A 81 13.72 7.47 -9.11
CA PRO A 81 13.11 7.15 -7.83
C PRO A 81 12.91 8.42 -6.98
N SER A 82 11.71 8.57 -6.43
CA SER A 82 11.39 9.62 -5.47
C SER A 82 12.22 9.44 -4.19
N ARG A 83 12.51 10.54 -3.50
CA ARG A 83 13.25 10.55 -2.22
C ARG A 83 12.43 9.98 -1.04
N GLY A 84 11.23 9.46 -1.30
CA GLY A 84 10.28 8.84 -0.36
C GLY A 84 9.22 8.06 -1.15
N GLY A 85 8.39 7.26 -0.48
CA GLY A 85 7.46 6.35 -1.17
C GLY A 85 8.15 5.09 -1.71
N ALA A 86 9.14 4.58 -0.98
CA ALA A 86 9.85 3.36 -1.31
C ALA A 86 9.60 2.24 -0.29
N SER A 87 8.92 2.49 0.82
CA SER A 87 8.65 1.44 1.82
C SER A 87 7.42 0.64 1.43
N TRP A 88 7.54 -0.68 1.37
CA TRP A 88 6.37 -1.56 1.19
C TRP A 88 5.59 -1.81 2.49
N LEU A 89 6.15 -1.44 3.66
CA LEU A 89 5.53 -1.68 4.97
C LEU A 89 4.55 -0.55 5.37
N SER A 90 4.91 0.71 5.10
CA SER A 90 4.13 1.87 5.49
C SER A 90 4.71 3.14 4.88
N ASP A 91 3.87 3.94 4.23
CA ASP A 91 4.23 5.25 3.68
C ASP A 91 3.18 6.32 4.05
N HIS A 92 1.93 6.13 3.65
CA HIS A 92 0.86 7.10 3.92
C HIS A 92 -0.44 6.42 4.35
N PRO A 93 -1.34 7.15 5.04
CA PRO A 93 -2.66 6.63 5.36
C PRO A 93 -3.54 6.51 4.11
N LEU A 94 -4.46 5.55 4.14
CA LEU A 94 -5.57 5.41 3.22
C LEU A 94 -6.80 6.16 3.72
N ARG A 95 -7.77 6.35 2.83
CA ARG A 95 -8.96 7.17 3.09
C ARG A 95 -10.04 6.42 3.86
N GLY A 96 -10.06 5.10 3.76
CA GLY A 96 -11.02 4.24 4.44
C GLY A 96 -10.94 2.80 3.95
N CYS A 97 -11.81 1.95 4.48
CA CYS A 97 -11.84 0.51 4.20
C CYS A 97 -12.86 0.10 3.14
N ALA A 98 -13.66 1.03 2.60
CA ALA A 98 -14.54 0.68 1.50
C ALA A 98 -13.72 0.19 0.30
N PRO A 99 -14.23 -0.75 -0.51
CA PRO A 99 -13.59 -1.09 -1.78
C PRO A 99 -13.78 0.05 -2.78
N GLY A 100 -12.76 0.37 -3.55
CA GLY A 100 -12.92 1.23 -4.71
C GLY A 100 -11.71 1.25 -5.63
N VAL A 101 -11.88 1.86 -6.79
CA VAL A 101 -10.86 1.93 -7.83
C VAL A 101 -11.05 3.22 -8.61
N ASN A 102 -9.94 3.90 -8.92
CA ASN A 102 -9.99 4.97 -9.90
C ASN A 102 -9.77 4.39 -11.30
N LEU A 103 -10.83 4.31 -12.10
CA LEU A 103 -10.77 3.75 -13.46
C LEU A 103 -10.09 4.70 -14.47
N ILE A 104 -9.74 5.92 -14.05
CA ILE A 104 -9.10 6.93 -14.88
C ILE A 104 -7.79 7.34 -14.22
N GLN A 105 -6.68 7.25 -14.96
CA GLN A 105 -5.36 7.69 -14.51
C GLN A 105 -5.22 9.22 -14.60
N ASN A 106 -5.97 9.94 -13.78
CA ASN A 106 -5.96 11.41 -13.69
C ASN A 106 -5.51 11.94 -12.32
N GLY A 107 -4.87 11.08 -11.52
CA GLY A 107 -4.39 11.42 -10.19
C GLY A 107 -5.19 10.71 -9.08
N PRO A 108 -5.13 11.24 -7.84
CA PRO A 108 -5.85 10.63 -6.71
C PRO A 108 -7.36 10.68 -6.95
N GLY A 109 -8.02 9.55 -6.71
CA GLY A 109 -9.47 9.43 -6.79
C GLY A 109 -10.22 10.14 -5.65
N THR A 110 -11.51 9.84 -5.55
CA THR A 110 -12.42 10.40 -4.55
C THR A 110 -13.12 9.30 -3.76
N GLY A 111 -13.44 9.57 -2.48
CA GLY A 111 -14.17 8.64 -1.62
C GLY A 111 -13.32 8.10 -0.46
N ASP A 112 -13.98 7.39 0.45
CA ASP A 112 -13.37 6.83 1.67
C ASP A 112 -13.09 5.34 1.45
N CYS A 113 -12.18 5.02 0.51
CA CYS A 113 -11.93 3.66 0.04
C CYS A 113 -10.45 3.28 -0.06
N ILE A 114 -10.18 1.97 0.00
CA ILE A 114 -8.95 1.36 -0.50
C ILE A 114 -8.91 1.60 -2.02
N GLY A 115 -7.81 2.16 -2.52
CA GLY A 115 -7.67 2.52 -3.95
C GLY A 115 -8.07 3.94 -4.32
N CYS A 116 -8.79 4.65 -3.44
CA CYS A 116 -9.18 6.05 -3.69
C CYS A 116 -8.00 7.03 -3.64
N SER A 117 -6.86 6.64 -3.08
CA SER A 117 -5.63 7.47 -3.04
C SER A 117 -4.69 7.22 -4.22
N GLY A 118 -5.07 6.35 -5.15
CA GLY A 118 -4.23 5.85 -6.25
C GLY A 118 -3.70 4.45 -5.93
N GLY A 119 -3.68 3.55 -6.91
CA GLY A 119 -3.16 2.19 -6.72
C GLY A 119 -4.11 1.25 -5.98
N TYR A 120 -4.27 0.04 -6.51
CA TYR A 120 -4.79 -1.11 -5.76
C TYR A 120 -3.83 -2.28 -5.99
N GLY A 121 -3.21 -2.78 -4.94
CA GLY A 121 -2.20 -3.83 -5.07
C GLY A 121 -2.34 -4.88 -3.97
N ALA A 122 -1.20 -5.28 -3.42
CA ALA A 122 -1.13 -6.37 -2.46
C ALA A 122 -1.75 -6.00 -1.09
N LEU A 123 -2.02 -7.04 -0.30
CA LEU A 123 -2.41 -6.92 1.10
C LEU A 123 -1.32 -7.53 1.98
N TYR A 124 -0.83 -6.75 2.95
CA TYR A 124 0.07 -7.23 3.99
C TYR A 124 -0.69 -7.36 5.32
N CYS A 125 -0.91 -8.60 5.75
CA CYS A 125 -1.60 -8.93 6.99
C CYS A 125 -0.67 -9.59 8.03
N PHE A 126 -0.95 -9.35 9.31
CA PHE A 126 -0.31 -10.06 10.40
C PHE A 126 -0.92 -11.45 10.55
N ALA A 127 -0.09 -12.48 10.66
CA ALA A 127 -0.53 -13.81 11.07
C ALA A 127 -0.67 -13.85 12.61
N LEU A 128 -1.71 -14.54 13.09
CA LEU A 128 -1.91 -14.86 14.51
C LEU A 128 -1.12 -16.10 14.92
#